data_AF-A0A955IAS4-F1
#
_entry.id   AF-A0A955IAS4-F1
#
_cell.length_a   1.000
_cell.length_b   1.000
_cell.length_c   1.000
_cell.angle_alpha   90.00
_cell.angle_beta   90.00
_cell.angle_gamma   90.00
#
_symmetry.space_group_name_H-M   'P 1'
#
loop_
_entity.id
_entity.type
_entity.pdbx_description
1 polymer ?
#
loop_
_entity_poly.entity_id
_entity_poly.type
_entity_poly.pdbx_seq_one_letter_code
_entity_poly.pdbx_strand_id
1 'polypeptide(L)'
;ITISQSSIANQLKATNQKIQFNELFLRTLEVGKDHIASLVNTLILVYTSSSLPLLLLFMNTNSTFWETVNREVVAQEVIQTLIASIGLIIAVPISTLIAAYFISRQKHVESDDHSGHHH
;
A
#
# COMPACT_ATOMS: atom_id res chain seq x y z
N ILE A 1 4.34 -2.97 2.02
CA ILE A 1 2.89 -2.80 2.27
C ILE A 1 2.22 -4.11 2.67
N THR A 2 2.23 -5.15 1.82
CA THR A 2 1.55 -6.42 2.09
C THR A 2 1.96 -7.09 3.41
N ILE A 3 3.26 -7.12 3.73
CA ILE A 3 3.78 -7.63 5.01
C ILE A 3 3.18 -6.87 6.19
N SER A 4 3.19 -5.53 6.13
CA SER A 4 2.61 -4.69 7.18
C SER A 4 1.10 -4.90 7.32
N GLN A 5 0.37 -5.01 6.21
CA GLN A 5 -1.08 -5.24 6.22
C GLN A 5 -1.43 -6.59 6.84
N SER A 6 -0.67 -7.64 6.52
CA SER A 6 -0.83 -8.95 7.14
C SER A 6 -0.52 -8.93 8.64
N SER A 7 0.56 -8.23 9.04
CA SER A 7 0.93 -8.09 10.45
C SER A 7 -0.14 -7.34 11.26
N ILE A 8 -0.65 -6.21 10.73
CA ILE A 8 -1.73 -5.43 11.37
C ILE A 8 -2.98 -6.30 11.53
N ALA A 9 -3.42 -6.98 10.47
CA ALA A 9 -4.58 -7.87 10.55
C ALA A 9 -4.36 -8.98 11.60
N ASN A 10 -3.16 -9.54 11.69
CA ASN A 10 -2.86 -10.57 12.68
C ASN A 10 -2.87 -10.04 14.11
N GLN A 11 -2.31 -8.84 14.34
CA GLN A 11 -2.34 -8.18 15.65
C GLN A 11 -3.77 -7.83 16.09
N LEU A 12 -4.62 -7.36 15.16
CA LEU A 12 -6.03 -7.09 15.44
C LEU A 12 -6.78 -8.37 15.83
N LYS A 13 -6.55 -9.48 15.12
CA LYS A 13 -7.13 -10.79 15.46
C LYS A 13 -6.62 -11.33 16.81
N ALA A 14 -5.33 -11.16 17.10
CA ALA A 14 -4.74 -11.58 18.36
C ALA A 14 -5.33 -10.80 19.56
N THR A 15 -5.62 -9.51 19.38
CA THR A 15 -6.23 -8.66 20.42
C THR A 15 -7.69 -9.01 20.67
N ASN A 16 -8.45 -9.33 19.61
CA ASN A 16 -9.84 -9.76 19.73
C ASN A 16 -10.09 -10.99 18.85
N GLN A 17 -9.96 -12.18 19.45
CA GLN A 17 -10.14 -13.47 18.76
C GLN A 17 -11.55 -13.62 18.13
N LYS A 18 -12.55 -12.90 18.66
CA LYS A 18 -13.94 -12.93 18.17
C LYS A 18 -14.23 -11.89 17.09
N ILE A 19 -13.25 -11.07 16.68
CA ILE A 19 -13.43 -10.07 15.63
C ILE A 19 -13.93 -10.73 14.34
N GLN A 20 -14.99 -10.17 13.76
CA GLN A 20 -15.56 -10.64 12.51
C GLN A 20 -14.71 -10.19 11.32
N PHE A 21 -14.80 -10.92 10.21
CA PHE A 21 -14.06 -10.62 8.98
C PHE A 21 -14.26 -9.17 8.51
N ASN A 22 -15.50 -8.67 8.48
CA ASN A 22 -15.80 -7.30 8.02
C ASN A 22 -15.13 -6.25 8.91
N GLU A 23 -15.20 -6.43 10.23
CA GLU A 23 -14.58 -5.50 11.18
C GLU A 23 -13.04 -5.57 11.07
N LEU A 24 -12.49 -6.77 10.94
CA LEU A 24 -11.04 -6.98 10.75
C LEU A 24 -10.55 -6.30 9.47
N PHE A 25 -11.28 -6.47 8.37
CA PHE A 25 -10.98 -5.83 7.09
C PHE A 25 -11.03 -4.31 7.20
N LEU A 26 -12.13 -3.74 7.71
CA LEU A 26 -12.31 -2.29 7.80
C LEU A 26 -11.25 -1.63 8.70
N ARG A 27 -10.99 -2.19 9.89
CA ARG A 27 -9.98 -1.64 10.81
C ARG A 27 -8.56 -1.77 10.26
N THR A 28 -8.23 -2.88 9.60
CA THR A 28 -6.91 -3.04 8.96
C THR A 28 -6.76 -2.05 7.78
N LEU A 29 -7.82 -1.85 7.01
CA LEU A 29 -7.84 -0.92 5.88
C LEU A 29 -7.70 0.54 6.33
N GLU A 30 -8.33 0.91 7.45
CA GLU A 30 -8.24 2.26 8.02
C GLU A 30 -6.79 2.64 8.36
N VAL A 31 -6.06 1.75 9.03
CA VAL A 31 -4.62 1.92 9.29
C VAL A 31 -3.82 1.97 7.98
N GLY A 32 -4.17 1.13 7.01
CA GLY A 32 -3.54 1.11 5.69
C GLY A 32 -3.69 2.44 4.95
N LYS A 33 -4.85 3.09 5.04
CA LYS A 33 -5.15 4.35 4.35
C LYS A 33 -4.24 5.50 4.79
N ASP A 34 -4.03 5.66 6.10
CA ASP A 34 -3.18 6.71 6.63
C ASP A 34 -1.73 6.53 6.20
N HIS A 35 -1.26 5.28 6.20
CA HIS A 35 0.07 4.94 5.75
C HIS A 35 0.25 5.17 4.24
N ILE A 36 -0.74 4.85 3.41
CA ILE A 36 -0.70 5.16 1.96
C ILE A 36 -0.65 6.66 1.73
N ALA A 37 -1.43 7.45 2.46
CA ALA A 37 -1.47 8.89 2.27
C ALA A 37 -0.06 9.52 2.41
N SER A 38 0.71 9.05 3.39
CA SER A 38 2.11 9.45 3.55
C SER A 38 3.00 8.98 2.39
N LEU A 39 2.86 7.72 1.94
CA LEU A 39 3.64 7.18 0.82
C LEU A 39 3.36 7.89 -0.50
N VAL A 40 2.10 8.21 -0.78
CA VAL A 40 1.69 8.96 -1.98
C VAL A 40 2.33 10.35 -1.95
N ASN A 41 2.32 11.03 -0.80
CA ASN A 41 3.01 12.32 -0.64
C ASN A 41 4.51 12.21 -0.96
N THR A 42 5.18 11.17 -0.46
CA THR A 42 6.59 10.93 -0.79
C THR A 42 6.79 10.61 -2.27
N LEU A 43 5.91 9.82 -2.90
CA LEU A 43 5.99 9.51 -4.34
C LEU A 43 5.86 10.77 -5.20
N ILE A 44 4.92 11.66 -4.87
CA ILE A 44 4.76 12.94 -5.56
C ILE A 44 6.06 13.77 -5.46
N LEU A 45 6.66 13.82 -4.27
CA LEU A 45 7.90 14.55 -4.05
C LEU A 45 9.07 13.96 -4.86
N VAL A 46 9.23 12.64 -4.82
CA VAL A 46 10.28 11.93 -5.58
C VAL A 46 10.10 12.13 -7.08
N TYR A 47 8.86 12.03 -7.58
CA TYR A 47 8.58 12.21 -9.01
C TYR A 47 8.85 13.66 -9.46
N THR A 48 8.45 14.64 -8.65
CA THR A 48 8.73 16.06 -8.92
C THR A 48 10.24 16.31 -8.97
N SER A 49 11.00 15.73 -8.03
CA SER A 49 12.46 15.80 -8.00
C SER A 49 13.10 15.17 -9.23
N SER A 50 12.64 13.97 -9.63
CA SER A 50 13.12 13.26 -10.82
C SER A 50 12.79 13.98 -12.13
N SER A 51 11.69 14.74 -12.17
CA SER A 51 11.26 15.50 -13.35
C SER A 51 12.01 16.81 -13.56
N LEU A 52 12.77 17.29 -12.56
CA LEU A 52 13.47 18.57 -12.61
C LEU A 52 14.52 18.67 -13.75
N PRO A 53 15.38 17.66 -13.99
CA PRO A 53 16.34 17.71 -15.10
C PRO A 53 15.66 17.74 -16.47
N LEU A 54 14.54 17.03 -16.63
CA LEU A 54 13.72 17.09 -17.84
C LEU A 54 13.19 18.51 -18.07
N LEU A 55 12.69 19.15 -17.01
CA LEU A 55 12.23 20.54 -17.03
C LEU A 55 13.36 21.48 -17.46
N LEU A 56 14.57 21.33 -16.92
CA LEU A 56 15.74 22.13 -17.30
C LEU A 56 16.15 21.95 -18.77
N LEU A 57 16.10 20.72 -19.28
CA LEU A 57 16.37 20.42 -20.69
C LEU A 57 15.34 21.13 -21.60
N PHE A 58 14.08 21.13 -21.21
CA PHE A 58 13.04 21.85 -21.94
C PHE A 58 13.19 23.37 -21.88
N MET A 59 13.61 23.94 -20.75
CA MET A 59 13.89 25.38 -20.66
C MET A 59 15.00 25.83 -21.62
N ASN A 60 15.91 24.93 -22.00
CA ASN A 60 16.95 25.21 -23.00
C ASN A 60 16.45 25.11 -24.45
N THR A 61 15.32 24.43 -24.68
CA THR A 61 14.79 24.18 -26.02
C THR A 61 13.68 25.19 -26.34
N ASN A 62 13.71 25.85 -27.51
CA ASN A 62 12.66 26.77 -27.96
C ASN A 62 11.34 26.07 -28.36
N SER A 63 10.92 25.02 -27.63
CA SER A 63 9.68 24.27 -27.89
C SER A 63 8.49 24.98 -27.25
N THR A 64 7.33 24.95 -27.89
CA THR A 64 6.09 25.41 -27.25
C THR A 64 5.67 24.42 -26.15
N PHE A 65 4.98 24.91 -25.09
CA PHE A 65 4.49 24.06 -23.99
C PHE A 65 3.67 22.85 -24.48
N TRP A 66 2.85 23.06 -25.52
CA TRP A 66 2.02 22.01 -26.12
C TRP A 66 2.82 20.94 -26.87
N GLU A 67 3.92 21.31 -27.53
CA GLU A 67 4.82 20.33 -28.13
C GLU A 67 5.48 19.48 -27.06
N THR A 68 5.90 20.10 -25.95
CA THR A 68 6.55 19.40 -24.83
C THR A 68 5.64 18.36 -24.19
N VAL A 69 4.37 18.68 -23.92
CA VAL A 69 3.42 17.74 -23.30
C VAL A 69 3.09 16.56 -24.23
N ASN A 70 3.08 16.79 -25.55
CA ASN A 70 2.83 15.73 -26.54
C ASN A 70 4.06 14.87 -26.85
N ARG A 71 5.25 15.16 -26.29
CA ARG A 71 6.42 14.31 -26.47
C ARG A 71 6.20 12.97 -25.79
N GLU A 72 6.61 11.91 -26.48
CA GLU A 72 6.57 10.53 -25.99
C GLU A 72 7.17 10.40 -24.59
N VAL A 73 8.32 11.02 -24.34
CA VAL A 73 9.01 10.99 -23.04
C VAL A 73 8.15 11.58 -21.92
N VAL A 74 7.45 12.70 -22.16
CA VAL A 74 6.61 13.34 -21.15
C VAL A 74 5.33 12.53 -20.91
N ALA A 75 4.70 12.07 -21.99
CA ALA A 75 3.51 11.21 -21.91
C ALA A 75 3.81 9.92 -21.13
N GLN A 76 4.96 9.28 -21.39
CA GLN A 76 5.39 8.06 -20.71
C GLN A 76 5.55 8.30 -19.19
N GLU A 77 6.24 9.37 -18.81
CA GLU A 77 6.54 9.72 -17.40
C GLU A 77 5.23 9.97 -16.62
N VAL A 78 4.28 10.67 -17.24
CA VAL A 78 2.94 10.93 -16.66
C VAL A 78 2.17 9.62 -16.49
N ILE A 79 2.08 8.79 -17.54
CA ILE A 79 1.37 7.51 -17.50
C ILE A 79 1.99 6.59 -16.44
N GLN A 80 3.32 6.49 -16.38
CA GLN A 80 4.04 5.67 -15.41
C GLN A 80 3.71 6.07 -13.98
N THR A 81 3.66 7.38 -13.70
CA THR A 81 3.35 7.92 -12.37
C THR A 81 1.91 7.66 -11.96
N LEU A 82 0.98 7.79 -12.90
CA LEU A 82 -0.42 7.46 -12.68
C LEU A 82 -0.58 5.96 -12.36
N ILE A 83 0.02 5.09 -13.17
CA ILE A 83 -0.02 3.63 -12.95
C ILE A 83 0.60 3.28 -11.60
N ALA A 84 1.76 3.86 -11.25
CA ALA A 84 2.42 3.62 -9.97
C ALA A 84 1.54 4.01 -8.78
N SER A 85 0.91 5.20 -8.84
CA SER A 85 0.05 5.71 -7.78
C SER A 85 -1.23 4.88 -7.63
N ILE A 86 -1.89 4.57 -8.74
CA ILE A 86 -3.10 3.73 -8.77
C ILE A 86 -2.78 2.33 -8.25
N GLY A 87 -1.68 1.73 -8.71
CA GLY A 87 -1.22 0.42 -8.26
C GLY A 87 -0.99 0.38 -6.76
N LEU A 88 -0.36 1.42 -6.19
CA LEU A 88 -0.15 1.54 -4.75
C LEU A 88 -1.49 1.62 -3.97
N ILE A 89 -2.42 2.46 -4.44
CA ILE A 89 -3.73 2.63 -3.79
C ILE A 89 -4.53 1.33 -3.81
N ILE A 90 -4.48 0.57 -4.92
CA ILE A 90 -5.17 -0.70 -5.09
C ILE A 90 -4.49 -1.84 -4.30
N ALA A 91 -3.17 -1.80 -4.13
CA ALA A 91 -2.42 -2.86 -3.46
C ALA A 91 -2.82 -3.05 -1.99
N VAL A 92 -3.20 -1.98 -1.29
CA VAL A 92 -3.65 -2.08 0.11
C VAL A 92 -4.97 -2.83 0.26
N PRO A 93 -6.11 -2.39 -0.31
CA PRO A 93 -7.37 -3.10 -0.13
C PRO A 93 -7.28 -4.56 -0.58
N ILE A 94 -6.52 -4.87 -1.65
CA ILE A 94 -6.28 -6.26 -2.07
C ILE A 94 -5.52 -7.03 -0.98
N SER A 95 -4.41 -6.49 -0.48
CA SER A 95 -3.61 -7.16 0.57
C SER A 95 -4.41 -7.34 1.86
N THR A 96 -5.18 -6.32 2.27
CA THR A 96 -6.05 -6.35 3.46
C THR A 96 -7.14 -7.41 3.31
N LEU A 97 -7.77 -7.51 2.13
CA LEU A 97 -8.81 -8.50 1.86
C LEU A 97 -8.27 -9.92 1.96
N ILE A 98 -7.12 -10.19 1.33
CA ILE A 98 -6.46 -11.49 1.39
C ILE A 98 -6.06 -11.83 2.83
N ALA A 99 -5.42 -10.90 3.54
CA ALA A 99 -5.00 -11.11 4.92
C ALA A 99 -6.19 -11.41 5.84
N ALA A 100 -7.23 -10.56 5.81
CA ALA A 100 -8.42 -10.73 6.63
C ALA A 100 -9.13 -12.06 6.34
N TYR A 101 -9.16 -12.50 5.06
CA TYR A 101 -9.81 -13.74 4.66
C TYR A 101 -9.10 -14.97 5.24
N PHE A 102 -7.77 -15.02 5.11
CA PHE A 102 -6.98 -16.13 5.65
C PHE A 102 -6.97 -16.15 7.19
N ILE A 103 -6.80 -14.98 7.82
CA ILE A 103 -6.71 -14.87 9.28
C ILE A 103 -8.06 -15.17 9.95
N SER A 104 -9.18 -14.78 9.34
CA SER A 104 -10.51 -15.08 9.88
C SER A 104 -10.84 -16.58 9.88
N ARG A 105 -10.16 -17.37 9.02
CA ARG A 105 -10.29 -18.83 8.93
C ARG A 105 -9.33 -19.61 9.82
N GLN A 106 -8.30 -18.96 10.39
CA GLN A 106 -7.46 -19.62 11.38
C GLN A 106 -8.27 -19.81 12.68
N LYS A 107 -8.71 -21.05 12.92
CA LYS A 107 -9.08 -21.49 14.27
C LYS A 107 -7.77 -21.56 15.07
N HIS A 108 -7.72 -20.89 16.21
CA HIS A 108 -6.63 -21.05 17.15
C HIS A 108 -6.59 -22.54 17.51
N VAL A 109 -5.50 -23.21 17.14
CA VAL A 109 -5.13 -24.46 17.80
C VAL A 109 -4.78 -24.01 19.20
N GLU A 110 -5.69 -24.26 20.13
CA GLU A 110 -5.38 -24.20 21.55
C GLU A 110 -4.24 -25.19 21.75
N SER A 111 -3.04 -24.68 22.02
CA SER A 111 -1.99 -25.50 22.57
C SER A 111 -2.51 -25.94 23.92
N ASP A 112 -3.15 -27.11 23.97
CA ASP A 112 -3.37 -27.84 25.20
C ASP A 112 -1.99 -28.04 25.84
N ASP A 113 -1.65 -27.14 26.76
CA ASP A 113 -0.61 -27.36 27.75
C ASP A 113 -1.13 -28.42 28.72
N HIS A 114 -1.15 -29.66 28.23
CA HIS A 114 -1.36 -30.83 29.06
C HIS A 114 -0.10 -31.05 29.91
N SER A 115 -0.14 -30.48 31.11
CA SER A 115 0.15 -31.19 32.37
C SER A 115 1.36 -32.13 32.38
N GLY A 116 2.48 -31.64 32.89
CA GLY A 116 3.59 -32.44 33.41
C GLY A 116 3.81 -32.21 34.90
N HIS A 117 2.77 -32.40 35.73
CA HIS A 117 2.98 -32.73 37.14
C HIS A 117 3.66 -34.09 37.20
N HIS A 118 4.96 -34.10 37.48
CA HIS A 118 5.65 -35.26 38.02
C HIS A 118 6.37 -34.84 39.30
N HIS A 119 5.77 -35.31 40.41
CA HIS A 119 6.38 -35.76 41.68
C HIS A 119 7.64 -35.06 42.20
#